data_AF-A0A392R3Y9-F1
#
_entry.id   AF-A0A392R3Y9-F1
#
_cell.length_a   1.000
_cell.length_b   1.000
_cell.length_c   1.000
_cell.angle_alpha   90.00
_cell.angle_beta   90.00
_cell.angle_gamma   90.00
#
_symmetry.space_group_name_H-M   'P 1'
#
loop_
_entity.id
_entity.type
_entity.pdbx_description
1 polymer ?
#
loop_
_entity_poly.entity_id
_entity_poly.type
_entity_poly.pdbx_seq_one_letter_code
_entity_poly.pdbx_strand_id
1 'polypeptide(L)' 'MGQWHTAEEYDGQVREITFRSLCNSPMCPPDTAMTEWQHVVLSSDKKNLVFETVQQAHDV' A
#
# COMPACT_ATOMS: atom_id res chain seq x y z
N MET A 1 -9.74 5.79 0.46
CA MET A 1 -9.10 4.79 -0.44
C MET A 1 -8.90 5.44 -1.79
N GLY A 2 -7.66 5.64 -2.24
CA GLY A 2 -7.38 6.19 -3.56
C GLY A 2 -7.85 5.28 -4.70
N GLN A 3 -8.12 5.88 -5.85
CA GLN A 3 -8.50 5.13 -7.04
C GLN A 3 -7.29 4.46 -7.68
N TRP A 4 -7.52 3.26 -8.20
CA TRP A 4 -6.55 2.59 -9.06
C TRP A 4 -6.36 3.36 -10.36
N HIS A 5 -5.10 3.52 -10.75
CA HIS A 5 -4.73 4.09 -12.03
C HIS A 5 -3.53 3.35 -12.61
N THR A 6 -3.38 3.40 -13.93
CA THR A 6 -2.23 2.80 -14.62
C THR A 6 -0.99 3.65 -14.35
N ALA A 7 0.10 3.02 -13.94
CA ALA A 7 1.41 3.66 -13.84
C ALA A 7 2.21 3.34 -15.10
N GLU A 8 2.70 4.36 -15.80
CA GLU A 8 3.51 4.16 -17.01
C GLU A 8 4.90 3.61 -16.67
N GLU A 9 5.40 3.94 -15.49
CA GLU A 9 6.74 3.60 -15.02
C GLU A 9 6.88 2.20 -14.36
N TYR A 10 5.78 1.58 -13.92
CA TYR A 10 5.82 0.34 -13.12
C TYR A 10 5.04 -0.86 -13.71
N ASP A 11 4.45 -0.71 -14.90
CA ASP A 11 3.45 -1.64 -15.45
C ASP A 11 2.27 -1.90 -14.48
N GLY A 12 1.13 -2.38 -14.98
CA GLY A 12 -0.03 -2.67 -14.12
C GLY A 12 -0.73 -1.44 -13.53
N GLN A 13 -1.28 -1.58 -12.32
CA GLN A 13 -2.08 -0.56 -11.64
C GLN A 13 -1.51 -0.21 -10.27
N VAL A 14 -1.54 1.08 -9.93
CA VAL A 14 -1.12 1.58 -8.63
C VAL A 14 -2.24 2.36 -7.94
N ARG A 15 -2.18 2.43 -6.62
CA ARG A 15 -2.96 3.39 -5.83
C ARG A 15 -2.25 3.73 -4.53
N GLU A 16 -2.62 4.88 -3.99
CA GLU A 16 -2.26 5.29 -2.64
C GLU A 16 -3.48 5.19 -1.72
N ILE A 17 -3.27 4.70 -0.50
CA ILE A 17 -4.29 4.74 0.55
C ILE A 17 -3.68 5.29 1.85
N THR A 18 -4.49 6.03 2.60
CA THR A 18 -4.15 6.50 3.94
C THR A 18 -5.15 5.92 4.93
N PHE A 19 -4.67 5.35 6.02
CA PHE A 19 -5.50 4.79 7.09
C PHE A 19 -4.81 4.93 8.45
N ARG A 20 -5.56 4.64 9.51
CA ARG A 20 -5.04 4.64 10.89
C ARG A 20 -4.91 3.18 11.33
N SER A 21 -3.74 2.79 11.80
CA SER A 21 -3.47 1.44 12.30
C SER A 21 -3.29 1.47 13.81
N LEU A 22 -3.91 0.54 14.52
CA LEU A 22 -3.71 0.41 15.97
C LEU A 22 -2.26 0.00 16.25
N CYS A 23 -1.62 0.71 17.17
CA CYS A 23 -0.29 0.36 17.64
C CYS A 23 -0.39 -0.17 19.06
N ASN A 24 -0.09 -1.46 19.24
CA ASN A 24 -0.20 -2.15 20.53
C ASN A 24 1.07 -2.05 21.39
N SER A 25 2.09 -1.33 20.92
CA SER A 25 3.34 -1.18 21.67
C SER A 25 3.16 -0.11 22.75
N PRO A 26 3.66 -0.32 23.99
CA PRO A 26 3.60 0.68 25.04
C PRO A 26 4.48 1.93 24.76
N MET A 27 5.31 1.87 23.71
CA MET A 27 6.23 2.94 23.32
C MET A 27 5.69 3.84 22.19
N CYS A 28 4.58 3.48 21.54
CA CYS A 28 3.95 4.26 20.49
C CYS A 28 2.64 4.89 20.97
N PRO A 29 2.14 5.95 20.31
CA PRO A 29 0.76 6.39 20.45
C PRO A 29 -0.23 5.23 20.18
N PRO A 30 -1.48 5.29 20.69
CA PRO A 30 -2.45 4.20 20.60
C PRO A 30 -2.77 3.76 19.16
N ASP A 31 -2.51 4.64 18.19
CA ASP A 31 -2.64 4.39 16.78
C ASP A 31 -1.66 5.28 15.99
N THR A 32 -1.26 4.81 14.80
CA THR A 32 -0.35 5.52 13.89
C THR A 32 -1.03 5.76 12.55
N ALA A 33 -0.84 6.95 11.98
CA ALA A 33 -1.21 7.19 10.59
C ALA A 33 -0.28 6.38 9.66
N MET A 34 -0.89 5.69 8.70
CA MET A 34 -0.21 4.87 7.71
C MET A 34 -0.52 5.42 6.31
N THR A 35 0.52 5.64 5.52
CA THR A 35 0.39 5.71 4.05
C THR A 35 0.81 4.36 3.48
N GLU A 36 0.00 3.81 2.58
CA GLU A 36 0.33 2.60 1.83
C GLU A 36 0.22 2.85 0.33
N TRP A 37 1.31 2.57 -0.38
CA TRP A 37 1.33 2.49 -1.83
C TRP A 37 1.16 1.05 -2.25
N GLN A 38 0.18 0.80 -3.10
CA GLN A 38 -0.13 -0.53 -3.60
C GLN A 38 0.16 -0.59 -5.10
N HIS A 39 0.73 -1.69 -5.54
CA HIS A 39 0.99 -2.00 -6.94
C HIS A 39 0.46 -3.39 -7.28
N VAL A 40 -0.22 -3.49 -8.42
CA VAL A 40 -0.79 -4.72 -8.94
C VAL A 40 -0.36 -4.93 -10.37
N VAL A 41 0.27 -6.07 -10.64
CA VAL A 41 0.64 -6.49 -11.98
C VAL A 41 0.21 -7.93 -12.22
N LEU A 42 -0.38 -8.17 -13.39
CA LEU A 42 -0.70 -9.51 -13.87
C LEU A 42 0.46 -9.99 -14.75
N SER A 43 1.02 -11.17 -14.46
CA SER A 43 2.07 -11.76 -15.28
C SER A 43 1.63 -11.86 -16.75
N SER A 44 2.58 -11.80 -17.68
CA SER A 44 2.26 -11.80 -19.11
C SER A 44 1.50 -13.05 -19.57
N ASP A 45 1.70 -14.18 -18.89
CA ASP A 45 0.97 -15.43 -19.13
C ASP A 45 -0.42 -15.49 -18.48
N LYS A 46 -0.81 -14.43 -17.76
CA LYS A 46 -2.07 -14.26 -17.04
C LYS A 46 -2.33 -15.28 -15.95
N LYS A 47 -1.29 -15.92 -15.41
CA LYS A 47 -1.42 -16.96 -14.38
C LYS A 47 -1.16 -16.45 -12.96
N ASN A 48 -0.39 -15.37 -12.82
CA ASN A 48 0.02 -14.87 -11.52
C ASN A 48 -0.39 -13.40 -11.39
N LEU A 49 -1.12 -13.09 -10.32
CA LEU A 49 -1.38 -11.72 -9.89
C LEU A 49 -0.39 -11.39 -8.78
N VAL A 50 0.47 -10.42 -9.02
CA VAL A 50 1.41 -9.91 -8.02
C VAL A 50 0.78 -8.66 -7.40
N PHE A 51 0.70 -8.64 -6.07
CA PHE A 51 0.18 -7.52 -5.28
C PHE A 51 1.28 -7.11 -4.29
N GLU A 52 1.87 -5.95 -4.54
CA GLU A 52 2.95 -5.39 -3.73
C GLU A 52 2.44 -4.20 -2.93
N THR A 53 2.87 -4.09 -1.67
CA THR A 53 2.56 -2.95 -0.82
C THR A 53 3.81 -2.42 -0.14
N VAL A 54 3.92 -1.08 -0.11
CA VAL A 54 4.92 -0.36 0.66
C VAL A 54 4.15 0.49 1.67
N GLN A 55 4.47 0.32 2.95
CA GLN A 55 3.80 1.02 4.04
C GLN A 55 4.77 1.96 4.75
N GLN A 56 4.33 3.18 5.03
CA GLN A 56 5.03 4.15 5.87
C GLN A 56 4.16 4.52 7.06
N ALA A 57 4.67 4.25 8.26
CA ALA A 57 4.13 4.76 9.52
C ALA A 57 4.67 6.16 9.77
N HIS A 58 3.80 7.09 10.17
CA HIS A 58 4.17 8.50 10.38
C HIS A 58 4.41 8.87 11.84
N ASP A 59 3.84 8.11 12.78
CA ASP A 59 3.77 8.49 14.20
C ASP A 59 4.45 7.48 15.16
N VAL A 60 5.43 6.70 14.67
CA VAL A 60 6.19 5.70 15.46
C VAL A 60 7.59 6.13 15.83
#